data_AF-A0A847C1C5-F1
#
_entry.id   AF-A0A847C1C5-F1
#
_cell.length_a   1.000
_cell.length_b   1.000
_cell.length_c   1.000
_cell.angle_alpha   90.00
_cell.angle_beta   90.00
_cell.angle_gamma   90.00
#
_symmetry.space_group_name_H-M   'P 1'
#
loop_
_entity.id
_entity.type
_entity.pdbx_description
1 polymer ?
#
loop_
_entity_poly.entity_id
_entity_poly.type
_entity_poly.pdbx_seq_one_letter_code
_entity_poly.pdbx_strand_id
1 'polypeptide(L)'
;MKKKQEIISFKADSTLKSALTGIPNRSEFIRDAILSALDNACPLCHGTGILSPSQKEHMTKFLTSHTLEKCQDCQEVIFRCRK
;
A
#
# COMPACT_ATOMS: atom_id res chain seq x y z
N MET A 1 -25.16 12.03 -1.34
CA MET A 1 -24.96 11.78 0.11
C MET A 1 -23.49 12.00 0.43
N LYS A 2 -23.12 12.94 1.32
CA LYS A 2 -21.72 13.08 1.75
C LYS A 2 -21.31 11.79 2.47
N LYS A 3 -20.32 11.06 1.93
CA LYS A 3 -19.76 9.87 2.60
C LYS A 3 -19.28 10.30 3.99
N LYS A 4 -19.76 9.62 5.03
CA LYS A 4 -19.37 9.88 6.42
C LYS A 4 -17.88 9.60 6.52
N GLN A 5 -17.08 10.60 6.88
CA GLN A 5 -15.64 10.40 7.07
C GLN A 5 -15.43 9.72 8.42
N GLU A 6 -14.73 8.58 8.42
CA GLU A 6 -14.33 7.89 9.63
C GLU A 6 -13.03 8.51 10.16
N ILE A 7 -12.94 8.69 11.48
CA ILE A 7 -11.76 9.25 12.13
C ILE A 7 -10.89 8.08 12.57
N ILE A 8 -9.70 7.97 11.98
CA ILE A 8 -8.66 7.03 12.40
C ILE A 8 -7.61 7.82 13.19
N SER A 9 -7.37 7.44 14.44
CA SER A 9 -6.34 8.04 15.30
C SER A 9 -5.24 7.03 15.59
N PHE A 10 -4.00 7.43 15.40
CA PHE A 10 -2.82 6.62 15.73
C PHE A 10 -1.78 7.46 16.46
N LYS A 11 -0.94 6.80 17.26
CA LYS A 11 0.16 7.46 17.96
C LYS A 11 1.30 7.72 16.97
N ALA A 12 1.72 8.96 16.85
CA ALA A 12 2.93 9.33 16.10
C ALA A 12 4.13 9.34 17.04
N ASP A 13 5.22 8.68 16.63
CA ASP A 13 6.50 8.81 17.31
C ASP A 13 7.14 10.19 17.07
N SER A 14 8.24 10.47 17.76
CA SER A 14 8.97 11.73 17.61
C SER A 14 9.48 11.95 16.19
N THR A 15 9.83 10.88 15.48
CA THR A 15 10.38 10.92 14.11
C THR A 15 9.32 11.42 13.13
N LEU A 16 8.13 10.80 13.15
CA LEU A 16 7.00 11.20 12.31
C LEU A 16 6.49 12.60 12.66
N LYS A 17 6.41 12.92 13.95
CA LYS A 17 5.99 14.26 14.40
C LYS A 17 6.93 15.35 13.86
N SER A 18 8.25 15.12 13.93
CA SER A 18 9.24 16.05 13.39
C SER A 18 9.15 16.14 11.87
N ALA A 19 9.00 15.02 11.17
CA ALA A 19 8.87 14.99 9.70
C ALA A 19 7.64 15.76 9.18
N LEU A 20 6.56 15.83 9.98
CA LEU A 20 5.34 16.57 9.64
C LEU A 20 5.36 18.05 10.08
N THR A 21 6.46 18.52 10.66
CA THR A 21 6.61 19.92 11.09
C THR A 21 6.72 20.82 9.85
N GLY A 22 6.02 21.97 9.87
CA GLY A 22 6.00 22.90 8.73
C GLY A 22 5.00 22.53 7.61
N ILE A 23 4.42 21.33 7.62
CA ILE A 23 3.36 20.98 6.67
C ILE A 23 2.05 21.67 7.08
N PRO A 24 1.45 22.52 6.23
CA PRO A 24 0.27 23.32 6.57
C PRO A 24 -0.97 22.47 6.83
N ASN A 25 -1.19 21.41 6.04
CA ASN A 25 -2.29 20.46 6.21
C ASN A 25 -1.77 19.03 6.36
N ARG A 26 -1.39 18.65 7.58
CA ARG A 26 -0.83 17.33 7.88
C ARG A 26 -1.78 16.18 7.52
N SER A 27 -3.08 16.37 7.77
CA SER A 27 -4.09 15.31 7.55
C SER A 27 -4.26 14.98 6.07
N GLU A 28 -4.23 16.00 5.21
CA GLU A 28 -4.27 15.82 3.75
C GLU A 28 -2.99 15.15 3.24
N PHE A 29 -1.83 15.67 3.65
CA PHE A 29 -0.54 15.09 3.29
C PHE A 29 -0.42 13.61 3.67
N ILE A 30 -0.79 13.26 4.91
CA ILE A 30 -0.78 11.87 5.39
C ILE A 30 -1.74 11.01 4.59
N ARG A 31 -2.93 11.52 4.25
CA ARG A 31 -3.91 10.77 3.45
C ARG A 31 -3.36 10.44 2.07
N ASP A 32 -2.80 11.44 1.39
CA ASP A 32 -2.27 11.26 0.04
C ASP A 32 -1.05 10.34 0.04
N ALA A 33 -0.17 10.46 1.04
CA ALA A 33 0.97 9.57 1.22
C ALA A 33 0.54 8.11 1.44
N ILE A 34 -0.48 7.87 2.29
CA ILE A 34 -1.00 6.51 2.52
C ILE A 34 -1.65 5.96 1.25
N LEU A 35 -2.47 6.74 0.56
CA LEU A 35 -3.11 6.31 -0.69
C LEU A 35 -2.07 5.97 -1.77
N SER A 36 -1.02 6.78 -1.89
CA SER A 36 0.08 6.54 -2.83
C SER A 36 0.88 5.29 -2.45
N ALA A 37 1.16 5.08 -1.16
CA ALA A 37 1.85 3.88 -0.69
C ALA A 37 1.02 2.61 -0.94
N LEU A 38 -0.30 2.67 -0.73
CA LEU A 38 -1.21 1.55 -1.00
C LEU A 38 -1.32 1.25 -2.50
N ASP A 39 -1.34 2.28 -3.35
CA ASP A 39 -1.34 2.10 -4.81
C ASP A 39 -0.04 1.46 -5.33
N ASN A 40 1.07 1.63 -4.61
CA ASN A 40 2.37 1.03 -4.92
C ASN A 40 2.73 -0.16 -4.02
N ALA A 41 1.77 -0.68 -3.25
CA ALA A 41 2.01 -1.77 -2.32
C ALA A 41 2.38 -3.05 -3.08
N CYS A 42 3.42 -3.73 -2.60
CA CYS A 42 3.74 -5.06 -3.13
C CYS A 42 2.63 -6.07 -2.72
N PRO A 43 2.12 -6.85 -3.68
CA PRO A 43 0.97 -7.73 -3.46
C PRO A 43 1.25 -8.93 -2.55
N LEU A 44 2.52 -9.25 -2.29
CA LEU A 44 2.92 -10.36 -1.43
C LEU A 44 3.14 -9.96 0.03
N CYS A 45 3.60 -8.74 0.27
CA CYS A 45 4.06 -8.32 1.59
C CYS A 45 3.03 -7.44 2.33
N HIS A 46 1.79 -7.41 1.83
CA HIS A 46 0.68 -6.62 2.40
C HIS A 46 1.03 -5.14 2.61
N GLY A 47 1.82 -4.55 1.71
CA GLY A 47 2.21 -3.14 1.78
C GLY A 47 3.36 -2.81 2.75
N THR A 48 4.02 -3.80 3.36
CA THR A 48 5.30 -3.57 4.08
C THR A 48 6.47 -3.19 3.16
N GLY A 49 6.37 -3.55 1.87
CA GLY A 49 7.27 -3.18 0.80
C GLY A 49 6.56 -2.32 -0.23
N ILE A 50 7.25 -1.29 -0.71
CA ILE A 50 6.76 -0.34 -1.70
C ILE A 50 7.50 -0.63 -3.01
N LEU A 51 6.76 -0.83 -4.09
CA LEU A 51 7.33 -0.94 -5.43
C LEU A 51 7.64 0.47 -5.96
N SER A 52 8.85 0.65 -6.51
CA SER A 52 9.11 1.83 -7.35
C SER A 52 8.16 1.83 -8.57
N PRO A 53 7.93 2.99 -9.22
CA PRO A 53 7.05 3.06 -10.40
C PRO A 53 7.41 2.04 -11.48
N SER A 54 8.70 1.88 -11.80
CA SER A 54 9.17 0.89 -12.77
C SER A 54 8.90 -0.55 -12.30
N GLN A 55 9.13 -0.86 -11.02
CA GLN A 55 8.80 -2.18 -10.49
C GLN A 55 7.29 -2.47 -10.53
N LYS A 56 6.44 -1.47 -10.29
CA LYS A 56 4.99 -1.59 -10.42
C LYS A 56 4.58 -1.90 -11.85
N GLU A 57 5.20 -1.27 -12.85
CA GLU A 57 4.95 -1.60 -14.26
C GLU A 57 5.34 -3.05 -14.60
N HIS A 58 6.53 -3.49 -14.15
CA HIS A 58 6.96 -4.87 -14.33
C HIS A 58 6.03 -5.85 -13.64
N MET A 59 5.60 -5.54 -12.41
CA MET A 59 4.64 -6.36 -11.66
C MET A 59 3.28 -6.43 -12.37
N THR A 60 2.76 -5.31 -12.86
CA THR A 60 1.51 -5.27 -13.63
C THR A 60 1.59 -6.16 -14.86
N LYS A 61 2.70 -6.09 -15.61
CA LYS A 61 2.95 -6.96 -16.77
C LYS A 61 3.03 -8.43 -16.36
N PHE A 62 3.73 -8.74 -15.27
CA PHE A 62 3.86 -10.10 -14.75
C PHE A 62 2.50 -10.70 -14.36
N LEU A 63 1.63 -9.91 -13.73
CA LEU A 63 0.28 -10.31 -13.32
C LEU A 63 -0.73 -10.48 -14.47
N THR A 64 -0.33 -10.19 -15.71
CA THR A 64 -1.16 -10.55 -16.89
C THR A 64 -1.17 -12.06 -17.13
N SER A 65 -0.02 -12.71 -16.93
CA SER A 65 0.18 -14.16 -17.09
C SER A 65 0.25 -14.93 -15.77
N HIS A 66 0.20 -14.24 -14.62
CA HIS A 66 0.22 -14.88 -13.30
C HIS A 66 -0.90 -14.34 -12.40
N THR A 67 -1.52 -15.21 -11.61
CA THR A 67 -2.49 -14.84 -10.55
C THR A 67 -1.83 -14.83 -9.19
N LEU A 68 -2.40 -14.04 -8.29
CA LEU A 68 -2.15 -14.14 -6.85
C LEU A 68 -3.29 -14.94 -6.23
N GLU A 69 -2.95 -16.02 -5.54
CA GLU A 69 -3.91 -16.91 -4.88
C GLU A 69 -3.43 -17.23 -3.47
N LYS A 70 -4.35 -17.67 -2.60
CA LYS A 70 -3.97 -18.21 -1.29
C LYS A 70 -3.62 -19.68 -1.43
N CYS A 71 -2.47 -20.08 -0.89
CA CYS A 71 -2.09 -21.48 -0.78
C CYS A 71 -3.10 -22.23 0.12
N GLN A 72 -3.51 -23.43 -0.27
CA GLN A 72 -4.43 -24.22 0.53
C GLN A 72 -3.77 -24.81 1.79
N ASP A 73 -2.47 -25.09 1.73
CA ASP A 73 -1.74 -25.74 2.83
C ASP A 73 -1.29 -24.74 3.91
N CYS A 74 -0.76 -23.58 3.52
CA CYS A 74 -0.21 -22.58 4.46
C CYS A 74 -0.97 -21.25 4.52
N GLN A 75 -2.00 -21.04 3.69
CA GLN A 75 -2.78 -19.79 3.61
C GLN A 75 -2.03 -18.52 3.17
N GLU A 76 -0.73 -18.63 2.89
CA GLU A 76 0.08 -17.54 2.36
C GLU A 76 -0.29 -17.19 0.91
N VAL A 77 -0.03 -15.94 0.52
CA VAL A 77 -0.24 -15.47 -0.85
C VAL A 77 0.88 -16.00 -1.76
N ILE A 78 0.51 -16.69 -2.82
CA ILE A 78 1.43 -17.28 -3.81
C ILE A 78 1.14 -16.78 -5.22
N PHE A 79 2.16 -16.80 -6.08
CA PHE A 79 1.98 -16.63 -7.52
C PHE A 79 1.62 -17.95 -8.18
N ARG A 80 0.62 -17.96 -9.05
CA ARG A 80 0.28 -19.10 -9.92
C ARG A 80 0.35 -18.67 -11.38
N CYS A 81 1.04 -19.44 -12.21
CA CYS A 81 1.04 -19.20 -13.65
C CYS A 81 -0.35 -19.49 -14.24
N ARG A 82 -0.88 -18.56 -15.05
CA ARG A 82 -1.98 -18.85 -15.96
C ARG A 82 -1.37 -19.59 -17.15
N LYS A 83 -1.80 -20.84 -17.37
CA LYS A 83 -1.43 -21.62 -18.55
C LYS A 83 -1.87 -20.91 -19.83
#